data_AF-A0A076EK58-F1
#
_entry.id   AF-A0A076EK58-F1
#
_cell.length_a   1.000
_cell.length_b   1.000
_cell.length_c   1.000
_cell.angle_alpha   90.00
_cell.angle_beta   90.00
_cell.angle_gamma   90.00
#
_symmetry.space_group_name_H-M   'P 1'
#
loop_
_entity.id
_entity.type
_entity.pdbx_description
1 polymer ?
#
loop_
_entity_poly.entity_id
_entity_poly.type
_entity_poly.pdbx_seq_one_letter_code
_entity_poly.pdbx_strand_id
1 'polypeptide(L)'
;MIANFYYPPNRRAFDDLIGIWLPRLAHLDAVLVIAGFGSESLPRVPGVEIIGEVRDVDEFYDRVDFALSPILLGGGMKVKVVEAMAFGVPVVASNHSLDGLPPAIQQACLTLDEFLRSDPLHRHDPRMRIDVAEELDQFTIESFATHVADLWNGRMTLSKSV
;
A
#
# COMPACT_ATOMS: atom_id res chain seq x y z
N MET A 1 7.50 0.12 -5.40
CA MET A 1 6.17 0.72 -5.59
C MET A 1 5.40 -0.11 -6.60
N ILE A 2 4.22 -0.61 -6.22
CA ILE A 2 3.30 -1.31 -7.14
C ILE A 2 2.06 -0.44 -7.39
N ALA A 3 1.63 -0.33 -8.65
CA ALA A 3 0.47 0.46 -9.02
C ALA A 3 -0.08 0.13 -10.41
N ASN A 4 -1.30 0.60 -10.68
CA ASN A 4 -1.80 0.78 -12.04
C ASN A 4 -1.40 2.17 -12.54
N PHE A 5 -0.38 2.24 -13.40
CA PHE A 5 0.13 3.47 -14.00
C PHE A 5 -0.71 3.95 -15.19
N TYR A 6 -1.72 3.23 -15.66
CA TYR A 6 -2.73 3.85 -16.53
C TYR A 6 -3.55 4.92 -15.79
N TYR A 7 -3.59 4.87 -14.46
CA TYR A 7 -4.25 5.87 -13.63
C TYR A 7 -3.34 7.09 -13.36
N PRO A 8 -3.72 8.32 -13.75
CA PRO A 8 -2.83 9.49 -13.68
C PRO A 8 -2.25 9.80 -12.30
N PRO A 9 -2.98 9.68 -11.17
CA PRO A 9 -2.40 9.88 -9.84
C PRO A 9 -1.23 8.95 -9.52
N ASN A 10 -1.22 7.71 -10.04
CA ASN A 10 -0.09 6.79 -9.83
C ASN A 10 1.13 7.18 -10.69
N ARG A 11 0.94 7.72 -11.89
CA ARG A 11 2.05 8.29 -12.69
C ARG A 11 2.66 9.49 -11.98
N ARG A 12 1.82 10.38 -11.46
CA ARG A 12 2.28 11.53 -10.69
C ARG A 12 3.06 11.09 -9.43
N ALA A 13 2.56 10.07 -8.72
CA ALA A 13 3.28 9.51 -7.58
C ALA A 13 4.63 8.90 -7.98
N PHE A 14 4.75 8.31 -9.17
CA PHE A 14 6.06 7.92 -9.71
C PHE A 14 6.96 9.14 -9.97
N ASP A 15 6.45 10.22 -10.59
CA ASP A 15 7.24 11.43 -10.81
C ASP A 15 7.74 12.03 -9.48
N ASP A 16 6.87 12.09 -8.47
CA ASP A 16 7.23 12.56 -7.13
C ASP A 16 8.24 11.62 -6.45
N LEU A 17 8.09 10.30 -6.62
CA LEU A 17 9.06 9.30 -6.14
C LEU A 17 10.44 9.54 -6.75
N ILE A 18 10.52 9.72 -8.06
CA ILE A 18 11.79 9.94 -8.75
C ILE A 18 12.38 11.31 -8.42
N GLY A 19 11.57 12.37 -8.39
CA GLY A 19 12.03 13.74 -8.21
C GLY A 19 12.39 14.09 -6.75
N ILE A 20 11.71 13.47 -5.78
CA ILE A 20 11.80 13.86 -4.37
C ILE A 20 12.40 12.75 -3.51
N TRP A 21 11.96 11.50 -3.68
CA TRP A 21 12.33 10.40 -2.78
C TRP A 21 13.64 9.73 -3.21
N LEU A 22 13.80 9.41 -4.50
CA LEU A 22 14.96 8.71 -5.03
C LEU A 22 16.30 9.40 -4.67
N PRO A 23 16.47 10.74 -4.79
CA PRO A 23 17.72 11.39 -4.38
C PRO A 23 18.04 11.20 -2.89
N ARG A 24 17.00 11.08 -2.06
CA ARG A 24 17.14 10.85 -0.62
C ARG A 24 17.40 9.39 -0.30
N LEU A 25 16.95 8.46 -1.15
CA LEU A 25 17.19 7.02 -0.99
C LEU A 25 18.52 6.57 -1.62
N ALA A 26 19.14 7.37 -2.48
CA ALA A 26 20.31 7.01 -3.27
C ALA A 26 21.58 6.64 -2.47
N HIS A 27 21.63 6.96 -1.17
CA HIS A 27 22.73 6.58 -0.28
C HIS A 27 22.53 5.20 0.37
N LEU A 28 21.33 4.62 0.25
CA LEU A 28 21.04 3.28 0.72
C LEU A 28 21.53 2.28 -0.32
N ASP A 29 22.07 1.16 0.14
CA ASP A 29 22.35 -0.01 -0.71
C ASP A 29 21.04 -0.76 -0.97
N ALA A 30 20.18 -0.17 -1.80
CA ALA A 30 18.84 -0.66 -2.07
C ALA A 30 18.47 -0.49 -3.55
N VAL A 31 17.61 -1.38 -4.04
CA VAL A 31 17.07 -1.32 -5.40
C VAL A 31 15.64 -0.77 -5.34
N LEU A 32 15.38 0.31 -6.06
CA LEU A 32 14.01 0.81 -6.20
C LEU A 32 13.28 0.05 -7.31
N VAL A 33 12.30 -0.76 -6.93
CA VAL A 33 11.49 -1.54 -7.88
C VAL A 33 10.14 -0.87 -8.15
N ILE A 34 9.77 -0.76 -9.43
CA ILE A 34 8.48 -0.26 -9.93
C ILE A 34 7.77 -1.37 -10.69
N ALA A 35 6.52 -1.64 -10.32
CA ALA A 35 5.77 -2.78 -10.83
C ALA A 35 4.27 -2.48 -11.01
N GLY A 36 3.61 -3.30 -11.83
CA GLY A 36 2.17 -3.23 -12.09
C GLY A 36 1.82 -2.64 -13.45
N PHE A 37 0.52 -2.58 -13.74
CA PHE A 37 -0.03 -2.23 -15.05
C PHE A 37 0.50 -0.91 -15.60
N GLY A 38 1.01 -0.92 -16.83
CA GLY A 38 1.52 0.27 -17.51
C GLY A 38 2.87 0.77 -17.01
N SER A 39 3.54 0.06 -16.10
CA SER A 39 4.86 0.45 -15.58
C SER A 39 5.94 0.40 -16.66
N GLU A 40 5.83 -0.50 -17.63
CA GLU A 40 6.73 -0.62 -18.79
C GLU A 40 6.72 0.61 -19.71
N SER A 41 5.68 1.46 -19.60
CA SER A 41 5.57 2.72 -20.33
C SER A 41 6.23 3.91 -19.62
N LEU A 42 6.72 3.72 -18.39
CA LEU A 42 7.37 4.77 -17.62
C LEU A 42 8.80 5.04 -18.14
N PRO A 43 9.32 6.27 -17.96
CA PRO A 43 10.69 6.57 -18.35
C PRO A 43 11.68 5.74 -17.51
N ARG A 44 12.74 5.27 -18.16
CA ARG A 44 13.85 4.59 -17.47
C ARG A 44 14.64 5.60 -16.65
N VAL A 45 14.95 5.23 -15.41
CA VAL A 45 15.70 6.07 -14.46
C VAL A 45 16.85 5.23 -13.87
N PRO A 46 18.09 5.75 -13.81
CA PRO A 46 19.19 5.07 -13.14
C PRO A 46 18.86 4.75 -11.66
N GLY A 47 19.19 3.54 -11.21
CA GLY A 47 18.88 3.07 -9.86
C GLY A 47 17.43 2.61 -9.66
N VAL A 48 16.63 2.55 -10.74
CA VAL A 48 15.24 2.10 -10.71
C VAL A 48 15.05 0.90 -11.64
N GLU A 49 14.54 -0.19 -11.08
CA GLU A 49 14.16 -1.38 -11.83
C GLU A 49 12.66 -1.34 -12.13
N ILE A 50 12.30 -1.41 -13.42
CA ILE A 50 10.90 -1.50 -13.85
C ILE A 50 10.66 -2.93 -14.32
N ILE A 51 9.81 -3.67 -13.60
CA ILE A 51 9.59 -5.11 -13.84
C ILE A 51 8.31 -5.42 -14.63
N GLY A 52 7.50 -4.41 -14.93
CA GLY A 52 6.25 -4.59 -15.69
C GLY A 52 5.09 -5.09 -14.83
N GLU A 53 4.11 -5.70 -15.48
CA GLU A 53 2.93 -6.29 -14.83
C GLU A 53 3.32 -7.44 -13.90
N VAL A 54 2.70 -7.46 -12.71
CA VAL A 54 2.86 -8.51 -11.72
C VAL A 54 1.73 -9.51 -11.91
N ARG A 55 2.09 -10.76 -12.23
CA ARG A 55 1.12 -11.86 -12.41
C ARG A 55 0.68 -12.47 -11.09
N ASP A 56 1.60 -12.51 -10.14
CA ASP A 56 1.40 -13.04 -8.81
C ASP A 56 1.91 -12.00 -7.80
N VAL A 57 0.98 -11.42 -7.05
CA VAL A 57 1.30 -10.38 -6.07
C VAL A 57 2.03 -10.96 -4.86
N ASP A 58 1.83 -12.24 -4.54
CA ASP A 58 2.50 -12.93 -3.44
C ASP A 58 4.00 -13.02 -3.75
N GLU A 59 4.36 -13.49 -4.96
CA GLU A 59 5.77 -13.55 -5.41
C GLU A 59 6.42 -12.16 -5.41
N PHE A 60 5.67 -11.11 -5.76
CA PHE A 60 6.18 -9.75 -5.72
C PHE A 60 6.46 -9.30 -4.29
N TYR A 61 5.52 -9.48 -3.37
CA TYR A 61 5.67 -9.03 -1.98
C TYR A 61 6.72 -9.86 -1.21
N ASP A 62 6.91 -11.13 -1.56
CA ASP A 62 7.99 -11.97 -1.01
C ASP A 62 9.40 -11.48 -1.39
N ARG A 63 9.50 -10.68 -2.45
CA ARG A 63 10.79 -10.21 -3.02
C ARG A 63 11.11 -8.76 -2.67
N VAL A 64 10.29 -8.08 -1.89
CA VAL A 64 10.51 -6.68 -1.49
C VAL A 64 10.54 -6.52 0.03
N ASP A 65 11.47 -5.70 0.52
CA ASP A 65 11.61 -5.46 1.95
C ASP A 65 10.62 -4.40 2.47
N PHE A 66 10.32 -3.40 1.64
CA PHE A 66 9.42 -2.29 1.93
C PHE A 66 8.57 -1.94 0.71
N ALA A 67 7.30 -1.61 0.96
CA ALA A 67 6.42 -1.05 -0.04
C ALA A 67 6.41 0.48 0.05
N LEU A 68 6.51 1.16 -1.09
CA LEU A 68 6.48 2.63 -1.15
C LEU A 68 5.14 3.14 -1.64
N SER A 69 4.54 4.08 -0.91
CA SER A 69 3.36 4.85 -1.30
C SER A 69 3.64 6.36 -1.23
N PRO A 70 4.30 6.93 -2.25
CA PRO A 70 4.69 8.35 -2.30
C PRO A 70 3.57 9.26 -2.85
N ILE A 71 2.29 8.92 -2.65
CA ILE A 71 1.16 9.61 -3.29
C ILE A 71 0.89 10.94 -2.56
N LEU A 72 1.05 12.07 -3.24
CA LEU A 72 0.82 13.39 -2.65
C LEU A 72 -0.55 14.00 -3.00
N LEU A 73 -1.25 13.41 -3.98
CA LEU A 73 -2.50 13.93 -4.52
C LEU A 73 -3.41 12.77 -4.95
N GLY A 74 -4.72 12.98 -4.85
CA GLY A 74 -5.74 11.99 -5.25
C GLY A 74 -6.70 11.65 -4.11
N GLY A 75 -7.92 11.23 -4.44
CA GLY A 75 -8.93 10.83 -3.47
C GLY A 75 -8.90 9.34 -3.14
N GLY A 76 -9.70 8.96 -2.15
CA GLY A 76 -9.90 7.56 -1.78
C GLY A 76 -8.78 6.98 -0.89
N MET A 77 -9.07 5.79 -0.37
CA MET A 77 -8.16 4.99 0.43
C MET A 77 -7.13 4.30 -0.47
N LYS A 78 -5.87 4.23 -0.02
CA LYS A 78 -4.77 3.67 -0.82
C LYS A 78 -4.66 2.19 -0.51
N VAL A 79 -5.50 1.38 -1.15
CA VAL A 79 -5.59 -0.08 -0.93
C VAL A 79 -4.22 -0.77 -0.99
N LYS A 80 -3.28 -0.30 -1.82
CA LYS A 80 -1.91 -0.80 -1.89
C LYS A 80 -1.13 -0.79 -0.56
N VAL A 81 -1.51 0.09 0.38
CA VAL A 81 -0.93 0.15 1.72
C VAL A 81 -1.44 -1.05 2.53
N VAL A 82 -2.75 -1.25 2.55
CA VAL A 82 -3.40 -2.39 3.21
C VAL A 82 -2.90 -3.71 2.62
N GLU A 83 -2.87 -3.81 1.30
CA GLU A 83 -2.40 -4.98 0.55
C GLU A 83 -0.97 -5.36 0.95
N ALA A 84 -0.02 -4.42 0.88
CA ALA A 84 1.37 -4.68 1.28
C ALA A 84 1.47 -5.16 2.74
N MET A 85 0.74 -4.52 3.65
CA MET A 85 0.76 -4.91 5.07
C MET A 85 0.12 -6.27 5.31
N ALA A 86 -0.91 -6.66 4.55
CA ALA A 86 -1.50 -8.00 4.60
C ALA A 86 -0.50 -9.08 4.14
N PHE A 87 0.41 -8.74 3.23
CA PHE A 87 1.56 -9.58 2.86
C PHE A 87 2.73 -9.51 3.85
N GLY A 88 2.59 -8.76 4.95
CA GLY A 88 3.65 -8.62 5.95
C GLY A 88 4.80 -7.71 5.52
N VAL A 89 4.58 -6.88 4.50
CA VAL A 89 5.55 -5.91 4.01
C VAL A 89 5.27 -4.54 4.65
N PRO A 90 6.22 -3.97 5.42
CA PRO A 90 6.07 -2.64 5.98
C PRO A 90 6.01 -1.57 4.89
N VAL A 91 5.29 -0.48 5.16
CA VAL A 91 5.00 0.57 4.17
C VAL A 91 5.69 1.87 4.56
N VAL A 92 6.40 2.47 3.59
CA VAL A 92 6.87 3.85 3.66
C VAL A 92 5.93 4.72 2.84
N ALA A 93 5.24 5.64 3.51
CA ALA A 93 4.12 6.40 2.95
C ALA A 93 4.32 7.92 3.09
N SER A 94 3.76 8.67 2.15
CA SER A 94 3.43 10.07 2.39
C SER A 94 2.26 10.18 3.37
N ASN A 95 2.15 11.30 4.09
CA ASN A 95 0.99 11.56 4.97
C ASN A 95 -0.34 11.43 4.21
N HIS A 96 -0.41 11.96 2.98
CA HIS A 96 -1.59 11.87 2.13
C HIS A 96 -1.96 10.43 1.73
N SER A 97 -0.99 9.51 1.67
CA SER A 97 -1.29 8.10 1.41
C SER A 97 -2.02 7.41 2.57
N LEU A 98 -1.87 7.95 3.79
CA LEU A 98 -2.48 7.43 4.99
C LEU A 98 -3.93 7.88 5.19
N ASP A 99 -4.35 8.91 4.45
CA ASP A 99 -5.72 9.43 4.50
C ASP A 99 -6.75 8.34 4.17
N GLY A 100 -7.72 8.19 5.08
CA GLY A 100 -8.81 7.23 4.97
C GLY A 100 -8.47 5.84 5.49
N LEU A 101 -7.24 5.56 5.94
CA LEU A 101 -6.88 4.29 6.59
C LEU A 101 -7.22 4.32 8.09
N PRO A 102 -7.45 3.16 8.73
CA PRO A 102 -7.61 3.08 10.18
C PRO A 102 -6.38 3.58 10.95
N PRO A 103 -6.54 4.19 12.14
CA PRO A 103 -5.43 4.76 12.91
C PRO A 103 -4.28 3.79 13.18
N ALA A 104 -4.55 2.52 13.47
CA ALA A 104 -3.49 1.54 13.74
C ALA A 104 -2.62 1.30 12.50
N ILE A 105 -3.24 1.20 11.31
CA ILE A 105 -2.53 1.08 10.03
C ILE A 105 -1.71 2.34 9.76
N GLN A 106 -2.27 3.54 9.98
CA GLN A 106 -1.53 4.80 9.81
C GLN A 106 -0.29 4.85 10.69
N GLN A 107 -0.41 4.48 11.96
CA GLN A 107 0.68 4.48 12.95
C GLN A 107 1.71 3.36 12.73
N ALA A 108 1.40 2.35 11.95
CA ALA A 108 2.32 1.28 11.60
C ALA A 108 3.14 1.58 10.34
N CYS A 109 2.71 2.55 9.53
CA CYS A 109 3.47 3.03 8.38
C CYS A 109 4.57 3.99 8.83
N LEU A 110 5.64 4.07 8.04
CA LEU A 110 6.73 5.03 8.24
C LEU A 110 6.58 6.17 7.24
N THR A 111 6.83 7.40 7.68
CA THR A 111 7.16 8.48 6.75
C THR A 111 8.56 8.26 6.17
N LEU A 112 8.87 8.91 5.05
CA LEU A 112 10.23 8.85 4.49
C LEU A 112 11.30 9.31 5.50
N ASP A 113 11.00 10.32 6.33
CA ASP A 113 11.95 10.83 7.33
C ASP A 113 12.16 9.88 8.50
N GLU A 114 11.14 9.12 8.89
CA GLU A 114 11.27 8.06 9.90
C GLU A 114 12.04 6.87 9.33
N PHE A 115 11.73 6.46 8.11
CA PHE A 115 12.44 5.38 7.41
C PHE A 115 13.95 5.67 7.30
N LEU A 116 14.32 6.87 6.88
CA LEU A 116 15.73 7.28 6.75
C LEU A 116 16.46 7.43 8.10
N ARG A 117 15.74 7.55 9.22
CA ARG A 117 16.32 7.59 10.57
C ARG A 117 16.35 6.22 11.25
N SER A 118 15.52 5.28 10.77
CA SER A 118 15.53 3.89 11.21
C SER A 118 16.69 3.11 10.59
N ASP A 119 16.97 1.92 11.11
CA ASP A 119 17.82 0.95 10.40
C ASP A 119 16.97 0.24 9.34
N PRO A 120 17.14 0.55 8.04
CA PRO A 120 16.32 -0.03 6.98
C PRO A 120 16.54 -1.54 6.82
N LEU A 121 17.58 -2.14 7.43
CA LEU A 121 17.80 -3.58 7.40
C LEU A 121 16.94 -4.34 8.42
N HIS A 122 16.34 -3.63 9.39
CA HIS A 122 15.45 -4.21 10.38
C HIS A 122 13.99 -3.96 10.00
N ARG A 123 13.44 -4.85 9.16
CA ARG A 123 12.01 -4.83 8.85
C ARG A 123 11.20 -5.55 9.94
N HIS A 124 10.11 -4.92 10.35
CA HIS A 124 9.10 -5.53 11.22
C HIS A 124 7.89 -5.92 10.38
N ASP A 125 7.44 -7.17 10.52
CA ASP A 125 6.19 -7.62 9.92
C ASP A 125 5.02 -6.88 10.61
N PRO A 126 4.26 -6.02 9.88
CA PRO A 126 3.18 -5.24 10.47
C PRO A 126 2.07 -6.10 11.07
N ARG A 127 1.92 -7.36 10.63
CA ARG A 127 0.89 -8.29 11.14
C ARG A 127 1.19 -8.78 12.56
N MET A 128 2.42 -8.60 13.03
CA MET A 128 2.80 -8.94 14.42
C MET A 128 2.23 -7.95 15.44
N ARG A 129 1.76 -6.78 14.99
CA ARG A 129 0.99 -5.84 15.81
C ARG A 129 -0.48 -6.25 15.81
N ILE A 130 -1.02 -6.55 16.99
CA ILE A 130 -2.39 -7.07 17.13
C ILE A 130 -3.44 -6.08 16.62
N ASP A 131 -3.28 -4.80 16.93
CA ASP A 131 -4.17 -3.73 16.50
C ASP A 131 -4.13 -3.53 14.97
N VAL A 132 -2.98 -3.76 14.35
CA VAL A 132 -2.84 -3.72 12.89
C VAL A 132 -3.51 -4.94 12.25
N ALA A 133 -3.28 -6.14 12.80
CA ALA A 133 -3.87 -7.37 12.28
C ALA A 133 -5.42 -7.33 12.33
N GLU A 134 -5.99 -6.81 13.42
CA GLU A 134 -7.44 -6.61 13.56
C GLU A 134 -8.01 -5.63 12.53
N GLU A 135 -7.30 -4.54 12.24
CA GLU A 135 -7.73 -3.59 11.20
C GLU A 135 -7.58 -4.16 9.79
N LEU A 136 -6.54 -4.95 9.53
CA LEU A 136 -6.34 -5.63 8.23
C LEU A 136 -7.45 -6.64 7.93
N ASP A 137 -7.97 -7.33 8.95
CA ASP A 137 -9.05 -8.31 8.80
C ASP A 137 -10.35 -7.71 8.24
N GLN A 138 -10.60 -6.42 8.51
CA GLN A 138 -11.76 -5.70 7.99
C GLN A 138 -11.73 -5.54 6.46
N PHE A 139 -10.56 -5.67 5.83
CA PHE A 139 -10.38 -5.54 4.39
C PHE A 139 -10.50 -6.86 3.63
N THR A 140 -10.89 -7.94 4.30
CA THR A 140 -11.12 -9.23 3.64
C THR A 140 -12.49 -9.27 2.94
N ILE A 141 -12.58 -10.09 1.89
CA ILE A 141 -13.85 -10.36 1.20
C ILE A 141 -14.87 -10.97 2.17
N GLU A 142 -14.42 -11.79 3.11
CA GLU A 142 -15.27 -12.42 4.13
C GLU A 142 -15.88 -11.40 5.08
N SER A 143 -15.06 -10.50 5.64
CA SER A 143 -15.54 -9.41 6.50
C SER A 143 -16.46 -8.46 5.74
N PHE A 144 -16.15 -8.12 4.49
CA PHE A 144 -17.04 -7.32 3.64
C PHE A 144 -18.38 -8.02 3.39
N ALA A 145 -18.36 -9.30 2.99
CA ALA A 145 -19.56 -10.08 2.72
C ALA A 145 -20.45 -10.23 3.96
N THR A 146 -19.83 -10.45 5.13
CA THR A 146 -20.54 -10.56 6.42
C THR A 146 -21.25 -9.25 6.77
N HIS A 147 -20.56 -8.11 6.71
CA HIS A 147 -21.17 -6.81 6.95
C HIS A 147 -22.33 -6.50 5.99
N VAL A 148 -22.19 -6.84 4.71
CA VAL A 148 -23.26 -6.66 3.72
C VAL A 148 -24.46 -7.56 4.05
N ALA A 149 -24.21 -8.82 4.44
CA ALA A 149 -25.27 -9.75 4.84
C ALA A 149 -26.04 -9.25 6.07
N ASP A 150 -25.34 -8.75 7.09
CA ASP A 150 -25.95 -8.20 8.29
C ASP A 150 -26.80 -6.96 8.01
N LEU A 151 -26.30 -6.05 7.16
CA LEU A 151 -27.07 -4.89 6.69
C LEU A 151 -28.32 -5.30 5.92
N TRP A 152 -28.22 -6.34 5.08
CA TRP A 152 -29.34 -6.85 4.30
C TRP A 152 -30.40 -7.49 5.20
N ASN A 153 -29.98 -8.35 6.13
CA ASN A 153 -30.87 -9.05 7.06
C ASN A 153 -31.52 -8.08 8.06
N GLY A 154 -30.78 -7.08 8.55
CA GLY A 154 -31.29 -6.04 9.44
C GLY A 154 -32.32 -5.10 8.79
N ARG A 155 -32.44 -5.09 7.45
CA ARG A 155 -33.44 -4.32 6.69
C ARG A 155 -34.66 -5.15 6.28
N MET A 156 -34.60 -6.48 6.38
CA MET A 156 -35.71 -7.39 6.05
C MET A 156 -36.67 -7.65 7.23
N THR A 157 -36.51 -7.00 8.38
CA THR A 157 -37.52 -6.92 9.44
C THR A 157 -38.67 -5.98 9.07
N LEU A 158 -39.28 -6.20 7.90
CA LEU A 158 -40.57 -5.62 7.54
C LEU A 158 -41.63 -6.72 7.53
N SER A 159 -42.39 -6.77 8.63
CA SER A 159 -43.81 -7.15 8.68
C SER A 159 -44.23 -8.39 7.86
N LYS A 160 -44.04 -9.59 8.41
CA LYS A 160 -45.05 -10.65 8.22
C LYS A 160 -46.10 -10.52 9.32
N SER A 161 -47.00 -9.56 9.12
CA SER A 161 -48.31 -9.54 9.78
C SER A 161 -49.35 -9.83 8.70
N VAL A 162 -49.71 -11.11 8.57
CA VAL A 162 -50.98 -11.56 7.98
C VAL A 162 -51.60 -12.50 8.99
#